data_AF-B3ML40-F1
#
_entry.id   AF-B3ML40-F1
#
_cell.length_a   1.000
_cell.length_b   1.000
_cell.length_c   1.000
_cell.angle_alpha   90.00
_cell.angle_beta   90.00
_cell.angle_gamma   90.00
#
_symmetry.space_group_name_H-M   'P 1'
#
loop_
_entity.id
_entity.type
_entity.pdbx_description
1 polymer ?
#
loop_
_entity_poly.entity_id
_entity_poly.type
_entity_poly.pdbx_seq_one_letter_code
_entity_poly.pdbx_strand_id
1 'polypeptide(L)'
;MGYRASNQSSFNFLSNSMARSECPNLLISLTLGSCLLIGLNIPGTSACAYNNTVEAIQRFYNQVLDFTIAEARRRSPPDAPTQKFFEELDTITGNEDYYCRAYYLFAWINDDVFNKKTPEQWLEKFLPVEKVEIKSFYTKVKVHLENHLQDTKKENAELIADVTHWSKSTDTDNSLIESFWYFPLYLKKKLPELHLMNYEKMIRAIENGEVTGIWSDLQ
;
A
#
# COMPACT_ATOMS: atom_id res chain seq x y z
N MET A 1 -27.28 -21.21 71.25
CA MET A 1 -26.59 -20.81 69.99
C MET A 1 -25.28 -20.16 70.41
N GLY A 2 -24.08 -20.71 70.28
CA GLY A 2 -23.49 -21.76 69.45
C GLY A 2 -22.06 -21.26 69.16
N TYR A 3 -21.06 -21.88 69.79
CA TYR A 3 -19.68 -21.42 70.02
C TYR A 3 -18.70 -21.67 68.86
N ARG A 4 -17.55 -20.94 68.91
CA ARG A 4 -16.16 -21.32 68.50
C ARG A 4 -15.88 -21.48 66.99
N ALA A 5 -14.66 -21.38 66.47
CA ALA A 5 -13.32 -20.95 66.91
C ALA A 5 -12.38 -20.96 65.68
N SER A 6 -11.28 -20.24 65.85
CA SER A 6 -9.92 -20.36 65.29
C SER A 6 -9.48 -21.68 64.64
N ASN A 7 -8.68 -21.59 63.57
CA ASN A 7 -7.35 -22.23 63.39
C ASN A 7 -6.82 -21.88 61.98
N GLN A 8 -5.65 -21.26 61.77
CA GLN A 8 -4.25 -21.71 61.97
C GLN A 8 -3.84 -22.98 61.19
N SER A 9 -2.81 -22.78 60.35
CA SER A 9 -1.67 -23.65 59.97
C SER A 9 -1.46 -23.60 58.45
N SER A 10 -0.43 -22.90 57.95
CA SER A 10 1.00 -23.26 57.96
C SER A 10 1.29 -24.49 57.12
N PHE A 11 2.11 -24.38 56.08
CA PHE A 11 3.27 -25.26 55.87
C PHE A 11 4.24 -24.65 54.84
N ASN A 12 5.34 -24.13 55.39
CA ASN A 12 6.62 -23.99 54.70
C ASN A 12 7.13 -25.39 54.33
N PHE A 13 7.79 -25.53 53.18
CA PHE A 13 8.93 -26.45 53.06
C PHE A 13 9.91 -25.95 51.99
N LEU A 14 10.90 -25.19 52.46
CA LEU A 14 12.27 -25.24 51.94
C LEU A 14 12.88 -26.57 52.38
N SER A 15 13.60 -27.29 51.52
CA SER A 15 14.93 -27.83 51.82
C SER A 15 15.48 -28.68 50.67
N ASN A 16 16.60 -28.22 50.13
CA ASN A 16 17.87 -28.91 49.84
C ASN A 16 17.89 -30.32 49.22
N SER A 17 18.68 -30.43 48.15
CA SER A 17 20.01 -31.09 48.13
C SER A 17 20.23 -31.69 46.73
N MET A 18 21.01 -31.06 45.85
CA MET A 18 22.47 -31.16 45.74
C MET A 18 22.99 -32.61 45.52
N ALA A 19 23.28 -32.94 44.26
CA ALA A 19 24.36 -33.82 43.78
C ALA A 19 24.40 -33.74 42.23
N ARG A 20 25.25 -32.90 41.63
CA ARG A 20 26.61 -33.22 41.11
C ARG A 20 26.65 -34.29 40.00
N SER A 21 27.02 -33.86 38.79
CA SER A 21 28.06 -34.45 37.91
C SER A 21 28.02 -33.67 36.58
N GLU A 22 28.83 -32.62 36.44
CA GLU A 22 30.18 -32.59 35.81
C GLU A 22 30.15 -32.19 34.32
N CYS A 23 30.66 -30.99 34.04
CA CYS A 23 31.06 -30.53 32.71
C CYS A 23 32.28 -31.34 32.20
N PRO A 24 32.60 -31.24 30.90
CA PRO A 24 33.76 -30.41 30.62
C PRO A 24 33.63 -29.50 29.38
N ASN A 25 34.36 -28.39 29.50
CA ASN A 25 34.72 -27.44 28.46
C ASN A 25 35.37 -28.13 27.26
N LEU A 26 35.04 -27.70 26.04
CA LEU A 26 35.93 -27.79 24.88
C LEU A 26 35.76 -26.56 23.97
N LEU A 27 36.68 -25.61 24.18
CA LEU A 27 37.13 -24.62 23.21
C LEU A 27 37.92 -25.34 22.10
N ILE A 28 37.41 -25.36 20.86
CA ILE A 28 38.19 -25.65 19.63
C ILE A 28 37.58 -24.77 18.53
N SER A 29 38.15 -23.58 18.30
CA SER A 29 39.20 -23.29 17.31
C SER A 29 38.62 -22.92 15.93
N LEU A 30 38.79 -21.65 15.55
CA LEU A 30 38.73 -21.18 14.17
C LEU A 30 39.63 -22.05 13.30
N THR A 31 39.08 -22.60 12.23
CA THR A 31 39.88 -22.90 11.04
C THR A 31 39.18 -22.27 9.83
N LEU A 32 39.92 -21.37 9.17
CA LEU A 32 39.65 -20.96 7.80
C LEU A 32 39.61 -22.21 6.92
N GLY A 33 38.51 -22.39 6.20
CA GLY A 33 38.38 -23.42 5.19
C GLY A 33 37.38 -22.95 4.15
N SER A 34 37.90 -22.33 3.09
CA SER A 34 37.18 -21.95 1.88
C SER A 34 36.32 -23.10 1.36
N CYS A 35 35.00 -22.94 1.42
CA CYS A 35 34.08 -23.61 0.51
C CYS A 35 33.44 -22.53 -0.35
N LEU A 36 33.93 -22.47 -1.59
CA LEU A 36 33.28 -21.88 -2.75
C LEU A 36 31.81 -22.33 -2.79
N LEU A 37 30.91 -21.53 -2.23
CA LEU A 37 29.52 -21.54 -2.63
C LEU A 37 29.43 -20.75 -3.93
N ILE A 38 29.81 -21.43 -5.02
CA ILE A 38 29.27 -21.13 -6.34
C ILE A 38 27.77 -21.39 -6.19
N GLY A 39 27.04 -20.35 -5.80
CA GLY A 39 25.60 -20.32 -5.88
C GLY A 39 25.26 -20.49 -7.35
N LEU A 40 24.86 -21.72 -7.69
CA LEU A 40 24.18 -22.06 -8.92
C LEU A 40 23.09 -21.00 -9.14
N ASN A 41 23.32 -20.10 -10.10
CA ASN A 41 22.29 -19.27 -10.70
C ASN A 41 21.32 -20.25 -11.36
N ILE A 42 20.30 -20.67 -10.61
CA ILE A 42 19.11 -21.32 -11.17
C ILE A 42 18.43 -20.22 -12.00
N PRO A 43 18.40 -20.31 -13.34
CA PRO A 43 17.68 -19.36 -14.17
C PRO A 43 16.20 -19.76 -14.10
N GLY A 44 15.53 -19.36 -13.02
CA GLY A 44 14.11 -19.62 -12.79
C GLY A 44 13.37 -18.47 -12.08
N THR A 45 14.04 -17.35 -11.83
CA THR A 45 13.57 -16.32 -10.88
C THR A 45 12.91 -15.11 -11.53
N SER A 46 12.83 -15.02 -12.87
CA SER A 46 12.34 -13.78 -13.50
C SER A 46 10.83 -13.61 -13.30
N ALA A 47 10.01 -14.64 -13.57
CA ALA A 47 8.55 -14.57 -13.42
C ALA A 47 8.11 -14.23 -11.98
N CYS A 48 8.82 -14.76 -10.98
CA CYS A 48 8.54 -14.50 -9.56
C CYS A 48 8.82 -13.04 -9.17
N ALA A 49 9.94 -12.46 -9.66
CA ALA A 49 10.29 -11.08 -9.36
C ALA A 49 9.31 -10.06 -9.99
N TYR A 50 8.85 -10.30 -11.22
CA TYR A 50 7.82 -9.47 -11.87
C TYR A 50 6.51 -9.49 -11.06
N ASN A 51 6.01 -10.68 -10.73
CA ASN A 51 4.74 -10.85 -10.02
C ASN A 51 4.79 -10.20 -8.63
N ASN A 52 5.88 -10.40 -7.88
CA ASN A 52 6.04 -9.79 -6.56
C ASN A 52 6.03 -8.26 -6.60
N THR A 53 6.67 -7.67 -7.61
CA THR A 53 6.70 -6.21 -7.81
C THR A 53 5.32 -5.69 -8.17
N VAL A 54 4.63 -6.33 -9.12
CA VAL A 54 3.26 -5.98 -9.53
C VAL A 54 2.30 -6.05 -8.34
N GLU A 55 2.29 -7.17 -7.61
CA GLU A 55 1.42 -7.38 -6.45
C GLU A 55 1.67 -6.35 -5.36
N ALA A 56 2.94 -6.03 -5.08
CA ALA A 56 3.29 -5.03 -4.08
C ALA A 56 2.81 -3.63 -4.49
N ILE A 57 3.11 -3.20 -5.73
CA ILE A 57 2.67 -1.88 -6.25
C ILE A 57 1.16 -1.79 -6.24
N GLN A 58 0.46 -2.83 -6.73
CA GLN A 58 -0.99 -2.87 -6.75
C GLN A 58 -1.58 -2.79 -5.35
N ARG A 59 -1.04 -3.55 -4.39
CA ARG A 59 -1.50 -3.45 -2.99
C ARG A 59 -1.36 -2.03 -2.45
N PHE A 60 -0.24 -1.35 -2.69
CA PHE A 60 -0.07 0.03 -2.21
C PHE A 60 -0.98 1.02 -2.93
N TYR A 61 -1.23 0.81 -4.23
CA TYR A 61 -2.17 1.61 -5.00
C TYR A 61 -3.58 1.49 -4.42
N ASN A 62 -4.02 0.27 -4.17
CA ASN A 62 -5.32 -0.06 -3.61
C ASN A 62 -5.50 0.51 -2.21
N GLN A 63 -4.45 0.54 -1.39
CA GLN A 63 -4.47 1.18 -0.06
C GLN A 63 -4.82 2.67 -0.12
N VAL A 64 -4.29 3.40 -1.11
CA VAL A 64 -4.64 4.81 -1.29
C VAL A 64 -6.10 4.95 -1.73
N LEU A 65 -6.57 4.11 -2.67
CA LEU A 65 -7.98 4.14 -3.09
C LEU A 65 -8.93 3.86 -1.90
N ASP A 66 -8.66 2.82 -1.12
CA ASP A 66 -9.44 2.46 0.06
C ASP A 66 -9.44 3.58 1.09
N PHE A 67 -8.28 4.19 1.34
CA PHE A 67 -8.14 5.33 2.23
C PHE A 67 -8.98 6.53 1.77
N THR A 68 -8.85 6.92 0.49
CA THR A 68 -9.59 8.04 -0.08
C THR A 68 -11.08 7.83 0.04
N ILE A 69 -11.57 6.65 -0.29
CA ILE A 69 -13.00 6.31 -0.23
C ILE A 69 -13.50 6.35 1.20
N ALA A 70 -12.76 5.77 2.15
CA ALA A 70 -13.12 5.78 3.55
C ALA A 70 -13.19 7.21 4.13
N GLU A 71 -12.20 8.04 3.84
CA GLU A 71 -12.18 9.43 4.32
C GLU A 71 -13.23 10.31 3.64
N ALA A 72 -13.44 10.14 2.33
CA ALA A 72 -14.49 10.84 1.61
C ALA A 72 -15.87 10.46 2.14
N ARG A 73 -16.14 9.17 2.38
CA ARG A 73 -17.38 8.71 3.01
C ARG A 73 -17.60 9.35 4.38
N ARG A 74 -16.55 9.43 5.20
CA ARG A 74 -16.63 9.98 6.56
C ARG A 74 -16.90 11.48 6.60
N ARG A 75 -16.44 12.23 5.59
CA ARG A 75 -16.45 13.71 5.59
C ARG A 75 -17.46 14.31 4.63
N SER A 76 -17.89 13.57 3.61
CA SER A 76 -18.88 14.01 2.64
C SER A 76 -20.23 14.29 3.33
N PRO A 77 -20.94 15.34 2.89
CA PRO A 77 -22.31 15.57 3.32
C PRO A 77 -23.23 14.37 3.03
N PRO A 78 -24.29 14.15 3.84
CA PRO A 78 -25.26 13.06 3.60
C PRO A 78 -26.05 13.20 2.29
N ASP A 79 -26.11 14.39 1.73
CA ASP A 79 -26.78 14.74 0.47
C ASP A 79 -25.80 14.86 -0.71
N ALA A 80 -24.51 14.54 -0.52
CA ALA A 80 -23.52 14.56 -1.58
C ALA A 80 -23.85 13.52 -2.67
N PRO A 81 -23.68 13.85 -3.98
CA PRO A 81 -23.90 12.90 -5.07
C PRO A 81 -23.09 11.60 -4.96
N THR A 82 -21.96 11.64 -4.26
CA THR A 82 -21.06 10.50 -4.03
C THR A 82 -21.65 9.43 -3.09
N GLN A 83 -22.69 9.72 -2.31
CA GLN A 83 -23.26 8.76 -1.36
C GLN A 83 -23.80 7.50 -2.03
N LYS A 84 -24.53 7.66 -3.13
CA LYS A 84 -25.05 6.53 -3.92
C LYS A 84 -23.93 5.61 -4.42
N PHE A 85 -22.77 6.19 -4.75
CA PHE A 85 -21.62 5.44 -5.23
C PHE A 85 -20.91 4.68 -4.10
N PHE A 86 -20.91 5.22 -2.88
CA PHE A 86 -20.45 4.48 -1.71
C PHE A 86 -21.33 3.26 -1.41
N GLU A 87 -22.66 3.43 -1.49
CA GLU A 87 -23.62 2.34 -1.31
C GLU A 87 -23.44 1.25 -2.38
N GLU A 88 -23.27 1.64 -3.65
CA GLU A 88 -22.98 0.70 -4.73
C GLU A 88 -21.64 -0.04 -4.52
N LEU A 89 -20.60 0.65 -4.06
CA LEU A 89 -19.30 0.03 -3.74
C LEU A 89 -19.43 -1.02 -2.63
N ASP A 90 -20.27 -0.79 -1.63
CA ASP A 90 -20.48 -1.75 -0.53
C ASP A 90 -21.13 -3.07 -1.00
N THR A 91 -21.78 -3.06 -2.17
CA THR A 91 -22.33 -4.29 -2.78
C THR A 91 -21.28 -5.16 -3.47
N ILE A 92 -20.04 -4.66 -3.64
CA ILE A 92 -18.98 -5.31 -4.40
C ILE A 92 -17.84 -5.71 -3.46
N THR A 93 -17.50 -6.99 -3.47
CA THR A 93 -16.56 -7.57 -2.51
C THR A 93 -15.12 -7.43 -2.97
N GLY A 94 -14.40 -6.37 -2.57
CA GLY A 94 -12.93 -6.28 -2.50
C GLY A 94 -12.10 -6.93 -3.62
N ASN A 95 -12.64 -6.93 -4.84
CA ASN A 95 -12.13 -7.63 -6.02
C ASN A 95 -11.75 -6.62 -7.10
N GLU A 96 -11.44 -7.10 -8.31
CA GLU A 96 -11.09 -6.22 -9.43
C GLU A 96 -12.20 -5.20 -9.73
N ASP A 97 -13.47 -5.63 -9.73
CA ASP A 97 -14.61 -4.73 -9.99
C ASP A 97 -14.74 -3.62 -8.94
N TYR A 98 -14.51 -3.95 -7.66
CA TYR A 98 -14.48 -2.96 -6.58
C TYR A 98 -13.42 -1.91 -6.86
N TYR A 99 -12.19 -2.32 -7.14
CA TYR A 99 -11.07 -1.40 -7.31
C TYR A 99 -11.14 -0.61 -8.62
N CYS A 100 -11.74 -1.16 -9.68
CA CYS A 100 -12.06 -0.40 -10.90
C CYS A 100 -13.05 0.74 -10.62
N ARG A 101 -14.06 0.51 -9.79
CA ARG A 101 -15.00 1.56 -9.36
C ARG A 101 -14.38 2.51 -8.34
N ALA A 102 -13.54 2.00 -7.45
CA ALA A 102 -12.79 2.82 -6.51
C ALA A 102 -11.89 3.82 -7.23
N TYR A 103 -11.22 3.39 -8.29
CA TYR A 103 -10.44 4.24 -9.19
C TYR A 103 -11.28 5.36 -9.82
N TYR A 104 -12.49 5.04 -10.26
CA TYR A 104 -13.42 6.02 -10.81
C TYR A 104 -13.88 7.03 -9.75
N LEU A 105 -14.24 6.54 -8.56
CA LEU A 105 -14.70 7.40 -7.47
C LEU A 105 -13.59 8.31 -6.94
N PHE A 106 -12.35 7.83 -6.89
CA PHE A 106 -11.18 8.65 -6.61
C PHE A 106 -11.10 9.85 -7.57
N ALA A 107 -11.33 9.60 -8.86
CA ALA A 107 -11.26 10.65 -9.87
C ALA A 107 -12.37 11.69 -9.68
N TRP A 108 -13.58 11.25 -9.37
CA TRP A 108 -14.70 12.14 -9.10
C TRP A 108 -14.52 12.96 -7.84
N ILE A 109 -14.10 12.33 -6.74
CA ILE A 109 -13.80 13.03 -5.49
C ILE A 109 -12.80 14.16 -5.74
N ASN A 110 -11.82 13.94 -6.62
CA ASN A 110 -10.78 14.90 -6.94
C ASN A 110 -11.06 15.75 -8.18
N ASP A 111 -12.30 15.81 -8.67
CA ASP A 111 -12.63 16.52 -9.91
C ASP A 111 -12.23 18.00 -9.89
N ASP A 112 -12.54 18.68 -8.80
CA ASP A 112 -12.20 20.10 -8.63
C ASP A 112 -10.68 20.31 -8.66
N VAL A 113 -9.92 19.35 -8.12
CA VAL A 113 -8.46 19.39 -8.12
C VAL A 113 -7.91 19.31 -9.54
N PHE A 114 -8.42 18.36 -10.34
CA PHE A 114 -8.02 18.16 -11.73
C PHE A 114 -8.42 19.33 -12.63
N ASN A 115 -9.59 19.92 -12.39
CA ASN A 115 -10.09 21.06 -13.15
C ASN A 115 -9.58 22.42 -12.63
N LYS A 116 -8.68 22.42 -11.63
CA LYS A 116 -8.14 23.64 -10.99
C LYS A 116 -9.25 24.56 -10.47
N LYS A 117 -10.37 23.98 -10.04
CA LYS A 117 -11.46 24.63 -9.34
C LYS A 117 -11.17 24.66 -7.83
N THR A 118 -11.88 25.50 -7.10
CA THR A 118 -11.83 25.48 -5.63
C THR A 118 -12.56 24.23 -5.13
N PRO A 119 -11.87 23.32 -4.43
CA PRO A 119 -12.50 22.12 -3.88
C PRO A 119 -13.59 22.48 -2.87
N GLU A 120 -14.61 21.63 -2.74
CA GLU A 120 -15.58 21.76 -1.66
C GLU A 120 -14.89 21.74 -0.28
N GLN A 121 -15.44 22.45 0.71
CA GLN A 121 -14.81 22.62 2.03
C GLN A 121 -14.50 21.30 2.75
N TRP A 122 -15.27 20.23 2.49
CA TRP A 122 -15.00 18.92 3.08
C TRP A 122 -13.79 18.24 2.42
N LEU A 123 -13.60 18.45 1.12
CA LEU A 123 -12.47 17.97 0.33
C LEU A 123 -11.19 18.73 0.73
N GLU A 124 -11.24 20.06 0.90
CA GLU A 124 -10.09 20.85 1.38
C GLU A 124 -9.52 20.34 2.71
N LYS A 125 -10.39 19.88 3.61
CA LYS A 125 -9.98 19.32 4.93
C LYS A 125 -9.37 17.92 4.83
N PHE A 126 -9.61 17.22 3.73
CA PHE A 126 -9.18 15.84 3.49
C PHE A 126 -7.92 15.76 2.64
N LEU A 127 -7.79 16.63 1.62
CA LEU A 127 -6.67 16.65 0.67
C LEU A 127 -5.29 16.56 1.32
N PRO A 128 -4.97 17.27 2.43
CA PRO A 128 -3.66 17.13 3.06
C PRO A 128 -3.33 15.69 3.49
N VAL A 129 -4.32 14.96 4.01
CA VAL A 129 -4.12 13.59 4.48
C VAL A 129 -4.02 12.62 3.30
N GLU A 130 -4.82 12.82 2.24
CA GLU A 130 -4.71 12.06 1.00
C GLU A 130 -3.32 12.19 0.37
N LYS A 131 -2.78 13.41 0.32
CA LYS A 131 -1.43 13.68 -0.18
C LYS A 131 -0.36 12.96 0.63
N VAL A 132 -0.53 12.83 1.95
CA VAL A 132 0.39 12.05 2.80
C VAL A 132 0.36 10.57 2.41
N GLU A 133 -0.82 10.00 2.20
CA GLU A 133 -0.94 8.60 1.76
C GLU A 133 -0.36 8.37 0.36
N ILE A 134 -0.55 9.31 -0.57
CA ILE A 134 0.07 9.24 -1.90
C ILE A 134 1.60 9.33 -1.82
N LYS A 135 2.17 10.19 -0.96
CA LYS A 135 3.63 10.24 -0.74
C LYS A 135 4.16 8.94 -0.15
N SER A 136 3.41 8.35 0.78
CA SER A 136 3.70 7.03 1.36
C SER A 136 3.69 5.94 0.29
N PHE A 137 2.71 5.97 -0.61
CA PHE A 137 2.66 5.10 -1.79
C PHE A 137 3.94 5.22 -2.63
N TYR A 138 4.33 6.42 -3.05
CA TYR A 138 5.53 6.59 -3.88
C TYR A 138 6.82 6.19 -3.17
N THR A 139 6.91 6.43 -1.86
CA THR A 139 8.04 5.99 -1.04
C THR A 139 8.19 4.47 -1.07
N LYS A 140 7.08 3.75 -0.89
CA LYS A 140 7.06 2.27 -0.91
C LYS A 140 7.34 1.73 -2.31
N VAL A 141 6.67 2.29 -3.32
CA VAL A 141 6.82 1.87 -4.73
C VAL A 141 8.25 2.04 -5.22
N LYS A 142 8.92 3.14 -4.83
CA LYS A 142 10.32 3.36 -5.19
C LYS A 142 11.21 2.17 -4.87
N VAL A 143 11.11 1.65 -3.64
CA VAL A 143 11.93 0.52 -3.18
C VAL A 143 11.70 -0.72 -4.06
N HIS A 144 10.44 -1.01 -4.40
CA HIS A 144 10.12 -2.14 -5.26
C HIS A 144 10.60 -1.95 -6.70
N LEU A 145 10.51 -0.72 -7.24
CA LEU A 145 11.01 -0.41 -8.58
C LEU A 145 12.54 -0.47 -8.65
N GLU A 146 13.26 0.02 -7.64
CA GLU A 146 14.73 -0.06 -7.59
C GLU A 146 15.20 -1.51 -7.54
N ASN A 147 14.60 -2.34 -6.68
CA ASN A 147 14.88 -3.78 -6.62
C ASN A 147 14.57 -4.48 -7.95
N HIS A 148 13.42 -4.18 -8.55
CA HIS A 148 13.01 -4.72 -9.85
C HIS A 148 14.01 -4.40 -10.97
N LEU A 149 14.43 -3.14 -11.06
CA LEU A 149 15.41 -2.69 -12.06
C LEU A 149 16.77 -3.38 -11.85
N GLN A 150 17.20 -3.52 -10.59
CA GLN A 150 18.42 -4.23 -10.24
C GLN A 150 18.34 -5.72 -10.64
N ASP A 151 17.26 -6.41 -10.29
CA ASP A 151 17.07 -7.84 -10.56
C ASP A 151 16.97 -8.13 -12.06
N THR A 152 16.33 -7.23 -12.81
CA THR A 152 16.17 -7.34 -14.27
C THR A 152 17.34 -6.76 -15.06
N LYS A 153 18.33 -6.15 -14.38
CA LYS A 153 19.47 -5.44 -14.99
C LYS A 153 19.03 -4.38 -16.01
N LYS A 154 17.90 -3.71 -15.75
CA LYS A 154 17.39 -2.61 -16.55
C LYS A 154 17.73 -1.28 -15.86
N GLU A 155 17.89 -0.23 -16.66
CA GLU A 155 18.04 1.12 -16.15
C GLU A 155 16.84 1.97 -16.54
N ASN A 156 16.28 2.70 -15.58
CA ASN A 156 15.24 3.69 -15.82
C ASN A 156 15.35 4.83 -14.80
N ALA A 157 16.41 5.64 -14.95
CA ALA A 157 16.72 6.71 -14.02
C ALA A 157 15.60 7.76 -13.94
N GLU A 158 14.89 8.01 -15.04
CA GLU A 158 13.76 8.94 -15.10
C GLU A 158 12.59 8.46 -14.23
N LEU A 159 12.21 7.18 -14.32
CA LEU A 159 11.18 6.58 -13.45
C LEU A 159 11.50 6.75 -11.96
N ILE A 160 12.74 6.46 -11.58
CA ILE A 160 13.17 6.59 -10.18
C ILE A 160 13.23 8.06 -9.75
N ALA A 161 13.64 8.97 -10.63
CA ALA A 161 13.64 10.40 -10.37
C ALA A 161 12.21 10.94 -10.16
N ASP A 162 11.27 10.58 -11.02
CA ASP A 162 9.87 11.02 -10.93
C ASP A 162 9.19 10.51 -9.65
N VAL A 163 9.33 9.22 -9.34
CA VAL A 163 8.80 8.64 -8.09
C VAL A 163 9.49 9.25 -6.85
N THR A 164 10.77 9.57 -6.94
CA THR A 164 11.49 10.29 -5.86
C THR A 164 10.98 11.72 -5.71
N HIS A 165 10.65 12.40 -6.82
CA HIS A 165 10.10 13.74 -6.79
C HIS A 165 8.70 13.74 -6.16
N TRP A 166 7.80 12.87 -6.61
CA TRP A 166 6.43 12.78 -6.08
C TRP A 166 6.39 12.39 -4.60
N SER A 167 7.28 11.49 -4.15
CA SER A 167 7.38 11.14 -2.71
C SER A 167 7.84 12.31 -1.83
N LYS A 168 8.49 13.33 -2.40
CA LYS A 168 9.00 14.51 -1.68
C LYS A 168 8.24 15.79 -2.01
N SER A 169 7.18 15.71 -2.82
CA SER A 169 6.43 16.91 -3.21
C SER A 169 5.81 17.61 -1.98
N THR A 170 5.63 18.92 -2.05
CA THR A 170 5.08 19.72 -0.94
C THR A 170 3.55 19.58 -0.89
N ASP A 171 2.93 19.82 0.27
CA ASP A 171 1.47 19.67 0.45
C ASP A 171 0.61 20.59 -0.42
N THR A 172 1.22 21.61 -1.01
CA THR A 172 0.57 22.57 -1.92
C THR A 172 0.44 22.06 -3.35
N ASP A 173 1.14 20.98 -3.69
CA ASP A 173 1.18 20.48 -5.06
C ASP A 173 -0.03 19.58 -5.34
N ASN A 174 -0.99 20.10 -6.11
CA ASN A 174 -2.16 19.33 -6.54
C ASN A 174 -1.80 18.37 -7.68
N SER A 175 -0.66 18.56 -8.36
CA SER A 175 -0.20 17.63 -9.38
C SER A 175 0.17 16.25 -8.82
N LEU A 176 0.33 16.15 -7.49
CA LEU A 176 0.53 14.88 -6.79
C LEU A 176 -0.70 13.96 -6.88
N ILE A 177 -1.91 14.53 -6.85
CA ILE A 177 -3.16 13.76 -7.00
C ILE A 177 -3.27 13.26 -8.45
N GLU A 178 -2.97 14.13 -9.41
CA GLU A 178 -2.93 13.79 -10.83
C GLU A 178 -1.90 12.69 -11.13
N SER A 179 -0.68 12.82 -10.62
CA SER A 179 0.38 11.84 -10.85
C SER A 179 0.02 10.47 -10.29
N PHE A 180 -0.66 10.42 -9.15
CA PHE A 180 -1.16 9.17 -8.57
C PHE A 180 -2.23 8.56 -9.46
N TRP A 181 -3.19 9.36 -9.91
CA TRP A 181 -4.27 8.90 -10.77
C TRP A 181 -3.73 8.30 -12.08
N TYR A 182 -2.77 8.97 -12.72
CA TYR A 182 -2.15 8.51 -13.98
C TYR A 182 -1.05 7.46 -13.81
N PHE A 183 -0.66 7.12 -12.57
CA PHE A 183 0.49 6.25 -12.31
C PHE A 183 0.43 4.90 -13.04
N PRO A 184 -0.72 4.18 -13.13
CA PRO A 184 -0.77 2.92 -13.87
C PRO A 184 -0.35 3.05 -15.35
N LEU A 185 -0.79 4.11 -16.03
CA LEU A 185 -0.40 4.38 -17.42
C LEU A 185 1.07 4.78 -17.53
N TYR A 186 1.53 5.63 -16.61
CA TYR A 186 2.92 6.05 -16.54
C TYR A 186 3.85 4.85 -16.34
N LEU A 187 3.51 3.95 -15.41
CA LEU A 187 4.28 2.73 -15.14
C LEU A 187 4.34 1.83 -16.37
N LYS A 188 3.22 1.58 -17.05
CA LYS A 188 3.21 0.78 -18.29
C LYS A 188 4.06 1.38 -19.40
N LYS A 189 4.07 2.71 -19.54
CA LYS A 189 4.92 3.38 -20.53
C LYS A 189 6.40 3.18 -20.23
N LYS A 190 6.79 3.19 -18.95
CA LYS A 190 8.19 3.08 -18.50
C LYS A 190 8.67 1.64 -18.37
N LEU A 191 7.81 0.73 -17.94
CA LEU A 191 8.06 -0.69 -17.69
C LEU A 191 6.85 -1.51 -18.18
N PRO A 192 6.74 -1.76 -19.50
CA PRO A 192 5.58 -2.42 -20.09
C PRO A 192 5.30 -3.80 -19.52
N GLU A 193 6.30 -4.48 -18.96
CA GLU A 193 6.13 -5.80 -18.35
C GLU A 193 5.44 -5.79 -16.97
N LEU A 194 5.38 -4.63 -16.29
CA LEU A 194 4.71 -4.48 -15.01
C LEU A 194 3.25 -4.09 -15.25
N HIS A 195 2.43 -5.08 -15.54
CA HIS A 195 1.01 -4.91 -15.76
C HIS A 195 0.26 -4.91 -14.43
N LEU A 196 -0.20 -3.73 -13.99
CA LEU A 196 -1.17 -3.63 -12.90
C LEU A 196 -2.55 -4.12 -13.38
N MET A 197 -3.45 -4.36 -12.45
CA MET A 197 -4.88 -4.59 -12.73
C MET A 197 -5.46 -3.54 -13.69
N ASN A 198 -6.58 -3.84 -14.33
CA ASN A 198 -7.10 -3.10 -15.46
C ASN A 198 -7.76 -1.76 -15.13
N TYR A 199 -7.07 -0.93 -14.34
CA TYR A 199 -7.37 0.48 -14.15
C TYR A 199 -7.39 1.23 -15.50
N GLU A 200 -6.55 0.81 -16.45
CA GLU A 200 -6.44 1.46 -17.76
C GLU A 200 -7.71 1.44 -18.61
N LYS A 201 -8.54 0.39 -18.50
CA LYS A 201 -9.83 0.37 -19.19
C LYS A 201 -10.70 1.51 -18.69
N MET A 202 -10.72 1.74 -17.38
CA MET A 202 -11.47 2.85 -16.79
C MET A 202 -10.85 4.19 -17.15
N ILE A 203 -9.51 4.32 -17.17
CA ILE A 203 -8.84 5.56 -17.60
C ILE A 203 -9.22 5.93 -19.03
N ARG A 204 -9.08 4.98 -19.95
CA ARG A 204 -9.48 5.19 -21.35
C ARG A 204 -10.96 5.46 -21.48
N ALA A 205 -11.82 4.77 -20.72
CA ALA A 205 -13.25 5.00 -20.76
C ALA A 205 -13.64 6.38 -20.19
N ILE A 206 -12.87 6.92 -19.24
CA ILE A 206 -13.04 8.30 -18.74
C ILE A 206 -12.52 9.30 -19.79
N GLU A 207 -11.30 9.11 -20.30
CA GLU A 207 -10.68 9.98 -21.32
C GLU A 207 -11.50 10.05 -22.63
N ASN A 208 -12.10 8.92 -23.03
CA ASN A 208 -12.95 8.83 -24.21
C ASN A 208 -14.40 9.28 -23.97
N GLY A 209 -14.76 9.66 -22.74
CA GLY A 209 -16.14 10.01 -22.37
C GLY A 209 -17.12 8.84 -22.47
N GLU A 210 -16.64 7.60 -22.45
CA GLU A 210 -17.47 6.37 -22.48
C GLU A 210 -18.14 6.09 -21.13
N VAL A 211 -17.55 6.56 -20.03
CA VAL A 211 -18.20 6.60 -18.71
C VAL A 211 -18.94 7.93 -18.56
N THR A 212 -20.15 7.99 -19.12
CA THR A 212 -21.10 9.07 -18.90
C THR A 212 -21.96 8.74 -17.67
N GLY A 213 -21.98 9.66 -16.71
CA GLY A 213 -22.71 9.47 -15.46
C GLY A 213 -22.49 10.62 -14.48
N ILE A 214 -21.35 11.30 -14.60
CA ILE A 214 -21.00 12.51 -13.82
C ILE A 214 -20.74 13.69 -14.75
N TRP A 215 -20.24 13.44 -15.97
CA TRP A 215 -19.80 14.47 -16.91
C TRP A 215 -20.85 14.91 -17.92
N SER A 216 -22.06 14.32 -17.88
CA SER A 216 -23.16 14.74 -18.75
C SER A 216 -23.71 16.12 -18.39
N ASP A 217 -23.46 16.61 -17.17
CA ASP A 217 -24.01 17.88 -16.68
C ASP A 217 -22.99 19.05 -16.72
N LEU A 218 -21.83 18.85 -17.35
CA LEU A 218 -20.78 19.86 -17.53
C LEU A 218 -20.58 20.33 -18.99
N GLN A 219 -21.58 20.09 -19.86
CA GLN A 219 -21.71 20.76 -21.16
C GLN A 219 -22.69 21.93 -21.06
#